data_AF-A0A4Y9A9I1-F1
#
_entry.id   AF-A0A4Y9A9I1-F1
#
_cell.length_a   1.000
_cell.length_b   1.000
_cell.length_c   1.000
_cell.angle_alpha   90.00
_cell.angle_beta   90.00
_cell.angle_gamma   90.00
#
_symmetry.space_group_name_H-M   'P 1'
#
loop_
_entity.id
_entity.type
_entity.pdbx_description
1 polymer ?
#
loop_
_entity_poly.entity_id
_entity_poly.type
_entity_poly.pdbx_seq_one_letter_code
_entity_poly.pdbx_strand_id
1 'polypeptide(L)'
;MTTTMDREQETLWDTVKFLNKLHDKEKAEILLKTTIEKSLRLMNVYTPVVLQLHFSIPGENDLEDLKQLDAAIRGKMETYQSEQTFEEVLDYIDMISKMTQKPQETNKKMLASILEKKTKETARVSKRAYAPLDKSAAVETNKERNQQFYTTSEAARKLGLSDQTIRRMCENGKFEGAYRSGGGHWRIPEDNFITSKQQDKIVDELFEQIDRKNKEAGDVDKFDL
;
A
#
# COMPACT_ATOMS: atom_id res chain seq x y z
N MET A 1 -13.25 11.96 -10.45
CA MET A 1 -13.00 10.51 -10.29
C MET A 1 -13.05 10.06 -8.82
N THR A 2 -13.24 10.96 -7.84
CA THR A 2 -13.27 10.68 -6.40
C THR A 2 -14.60 10.12 -5.87
N THR A 3 -15.72 10.39 -6.54
CA THR A 3 -17.08 9.95 -6.12
C THR A 3 -17.29 8.43 -6.13
N THR A 4 -16.54 7.67 -6.93
CA THR A 4 -16.67 6.20 -6.96
C THR A 4 -15.97 5.55 -5.77
N MET A 5 -14.78 6.05 -5.41
CA MET A 5 -14.01 5.53 -4.27
C MET A 5 -14.67 5.86 -2.93
N ASP A 6 -15.32 7.03 -2.83
CA ASP A 6 -16.11 7.40 -1.65
C ASP A 6 -17.32 6.49 -1.46
N ARG A 7 -18.06 6.22 -2.55
CA ARG A 7 -19.21 5.29 -2.52
C ARG A 7 -18.80 3.88 -2.13
N GLU A 8 -17.69 3.38 -2.65
CA GLU A 8 -17.16 2.08 -2.23
C GLU A 8 -16.77 2.03 -0.75
N GLN A 9 -16.28 3.13 -0.20
CA GLN A 9 -15.92 3.19 1.22
C GLN A 9 -17.18 3.22 2.10
N GLU A 10 -18.21 3.96 1.68
CA GLU A 10 -19.51 3.96 2.37
C GLU A 10 -20.16 2.57 2.38
N THR A 11 -20.14 1.87 1.24
CA THR A 11 -20.70 0.51 1.16
C THR A 11 -19.94 -0.48 2.03
N LEU A 12 -18.63 -0.35 2.19
CA LEU A 12 -17.84 -1.15 3.12
C LEU A 12 -18.27 -0.93 4.58
N TRP A 13 -18.44 0.33 5.00
CA TRP A 13 -18.93 0.64 6.35
C TRP A 13 -20.33 0.09 6.61
N ASP A 14 -21.24 0.20 5.63
CA ASP A 14 -22.60 -0.32 5.76
C ASP A 14 -22.61 -1.86 5.80
N THR A 15 -21.69 -2.50 5.08
CA THR A 15 -21.51 -3.96 5.14
C THR A 15 -20.98 -4.41 6.50
N VAL A 16 -20.03 -3.68 7.10
CA VAL A 16 -19.53 -3.95 8.46
C VAL A 16 -20.67 -3.85 9.47
N LYS A 17 -21.51 -2.81 9.39
CA LYS A 17 -22.70 -2.66 10.25
C LYS A 17 -23.68 -3.82 10.07
N PHE A 18 -23.94 -4.23 8.83
CA PHE A 18 -24.84 -5.34 8.52
C PHE A 18 -24.33 -6.67 9.11
N LEU A 19 -23.03 -6.96 8.97
CA LEU A 19 -22.44 -8.17 9.52
C LEU A 19 -22.38 -8.17 11.05
N ASN A 20 -22.19 -7.00 11.67
CA ASN A 20 -22.31 -6.85 13.11
C ASN A 20 -23.73 -7.21 13.61
N LYS A 21 -24.76 -6.74 12.91
CA LYS A 21 -26.18 -7.08 13.20
C LYS A 21 -26.50 -8.56 13.04
N LEU A 22 -25.84 -9.24 12.11
CA LEU A 22 -25.98 -10.69 11.92
C LEU A 22 -25.19 -11.53 12.94
N HIS A 23 -24.49 -10.91 13.88
CA HIS A 23 -23.62 -11.56 14.87
C HIS A 23 -22.50 -12.43 14.24
N ASP A 24 -22.17 -12.21 12.97
CA ASP A 24 -21.05 -12.87 12.29
C ASP A 24 -19.74 -12.13 12.63
N LYS A 25 -19.27 -12.44 13.84
CA LYS A 25 -18.18 -11.73 14.53
C LYS A 25 -16.87 -11.73 13.74
N GLU A 26 -16.55 -12.87 13.14
CA GLU A 26 -15.30 -13.09 12.44
C GLU A 26 -15.28 -12.33 11.10
N LYS A 27 -16.37 -12.41 10.32
CA LYS A 27 -16.45 -11.67 9.05
C LYS A 27 -16.54 -10.16 9.26
N ALA A 28 -17.26 -9.72 10.29
CA ALA A 28 -17.33 -8.30 10.65
C ALA A 28 -15.94 -7.76 11.02
N GLU A 29 -15.15 -8.51 11.79
CA GLU A 29 -13.79 -8.11 12.15
C GLU A 29 -12.87 -8.01 10.91
N ILE A 30 -12.92 -8.99 10.00
CA ILE A 30 -12.10 -8.98 8.77
C ILE A 30 -12.44 -7.78 7.88
N LEU A 31 -13.74 -7.51 7.69
CA LEU A 31 -14.17 -6.37 6.89
C LEU A 31 -13.85 -5.03 7.58
N LEU A 32 -13.98 -4.94 8.91
CA LEU A 32 -13.58 -3.77 9.67
C LEU A 32 -12.08 -3.47 9.49
N LYS A 33 -11.20 -4.47 9.61
CA LYS A 33 -9.76 -4.34 9.34
C LYS A 33 -9.48 -3.79 7.96
N THR A 34 -10.09 -4.39 6.95
CA THR A 34 -9.93 -4.00 5.55
C THR A 34 -10.41 -2.57 5.31
N THR A 35 -11.52 -2.19 5.94
CA THR A 35 -12.13 -0.86 5.81
C THR A 35 -11.24 0.21 6.43
N ILE A 36 -10.73 -0.03 7.64
CA ILE A 36 -9.80 0.86 8.35
C ILE A 36 -8.48 1.00 7.58
N GLU A 37 -7.93 -0.10 7.07
CA GLU A 37 -6.69 -0.06 6.29
C GLU A 37 -6.87 0.78 5.01
N LYS A 38 -8.00 0.60 4.31
CA LYS A 38 -8.36 1.41 3.15
C LYS A 38 -8.50 2.88 3.52
N SER A 39 -9.21 3.21 4.60
CA SER A 39 -9.34 4.58 5.16
C SER A 39 -7.97 5.23 5.41
N LEU A 40 -7.10 4.56 6.16
CA LEU A 40 -5.76 5.09 6.48
C LEU A 40 -4.89 5.26 5.24
N ARG A 41 -5.05 4.40 4.23
CA ARG A 41 -4.36 4.56 2.94
C ARG A 41 -4.84 5.81 2.20
N LEU A 42 -6.16 6.06 2.17
CA LEU A 42 -6.72 7.27 1.56
C LEU A 42 -6.26 8.54 2.28
N MET A 43 -6.07 8.47 3.59
CA MET A 43 -5.55 9.57 4.42
C MET A 43 -4.02 9.73 4.36
N ASN A 44 -3.32 8.91 3.55
CA ASN A 44 -1.85 8.86 3.46
C ASN A 44 -1.13 8.52 4.80
N VAL A 45 -1.84 7.88 5.73
CA VAL A 45 -1.34 7.46 7.06
C VAL A 45 -1.21 5.93 7.18
N TYR A 46 -1.12 5.26 6.02
CA TYR A 46 -1.06 3.81 5.92
C TYR A 46 -0.03 3.17 6.87
N THR A 47 -0.50 2.20 7.66
CA THR A 47 0.35 1.31 8.47
C THR A 47 -0.04 -0.15 8.23
N PRO A 48 0.92 -1.06 7.99
CA PRO A 48 0.63 -2.49 7.84
C PRO A 48 0.25 -3.16 9.17
N VAL A 49 0.36 -2.42 10.29
CA VAL A 49 0.09 -2.91 11.65
C VAL A 49 -1.40 -3.24 11.84
N VAL A 50 -2.30 -2.57 11.13
CA VAL A 50 -3.76 -2.72 11.30
C VAL A 50 -4.24 -4.15 11.09
N LEU A 51 -3.71 -4.84 10.09
CA LEU A 51 -4.07 -6.24 9.77
C LEU A 51 -3.66 -7.22 10.88
N GLN A 52 -2.67 -6.85 11.70
CA GLN A 52 -2.15 -7.67 12.79
C GLN A 52 -2.89 -7.44 14.12
N LEU A 53 -3.78 -6.43 14.18
CA LEU A 53 -4.55 -6.13 15.37
C LEU A 53 -5.74 -7.07 15.50
N HIS A 54 -6.15 -7.34 16.73
CA HIS A 54 -7.40 -8.03 17.04
C HIS A 54 -8.42 -7.01 17.53
N PHE A 55 -9.52 -6.87 16.78
CA PHE A 55 -10.58 -5.94 17.12
C PHE A 55 -11.65 -6.68 17.92
N SER A 56 -12.01 -6.12 19.06
CA SER A 56 -13.28 -6.41 19.70
C SER A 56 -14.36 -5.69 18.90
N ILE A 57 -15.50 -6.36 18.73
CA ILE A 57 -16.58 -5.80 17.92
C ILE A 57 -17.11 -4.53 18.58
N PRO A 58 -17.03 -3.39 17.89
CA PRO A 58 -17.58 -2.13 18.40
C PRO A 58 -19.11 -2.18 18.52
N GLY A 59 -19.66 -1.36 19.41
CA GLY A 59 -21.08 -1.08 19.43
C GLY A 59 -21.53 -0.38 18.14
N GLU A 60 -22.83 -0.41 17.86
CA GLU A 60 -23.38 0.23 16.65
C GLU A 60 -23.08 1.74 16.61
N ASN A 61 -23.06 2.40 17.78
CA ASN A 61 -22.71 3.81 17.91
C ASN A 61 -21.23 4.07 17.57
N ASP A 62 -20.31 3.24 18.07
CA ASP A 62 -18.89 3.41 17.83
C ASP A 62 -18.54 3.27 16.34
N LEU A 63 -19.26 2.41 15.60
CA LEU A 63 -19.13 2.26 14.15
C LEU A 63 -19.65 3.47 13.38
N GLU A 64 -20.74 4.08 13.85
CA GLU A 64 -21.30 5.29 13.24
C GLU A 64 -20.35 6.47 13.44
N ASP A 65 -19.86 6.67 14.66
CA ASP A 65 -18.91 7.72 14.99
C ASP A 65 -17.63 7.55 14.15
N LEU A 66 -17.16 6.31 13.95
CA LEU A 66 -15.97 6.01 13.16
C LEU A 66 -16.19 6.30 11.67
N LYS A 67 -17.37 5.97 11.14
CA LYS A 67 -17.76 6.28 9.76
C LYS A 67 -17.83 7.79 9.53
N GLN A 68 -18.43 8.54 10.45
CA GLN A 68 -18.55 9.99 10.35
C GLN A 68 -17.19 10.69 10.41
N LEU A 69 -16.34 10.28 11.34
CA LEU A 69 -14.98 10.81 11.48
C LEU A 69 -14.14 10.51 10.23
N ASP A 70 -14.23 9.30 9.70
CA ASP A 70 -13.58 8.91 8.43
C ASP A 70 -14.01 9.80 7.26
N ALA A 71 -15.32 10.05 7.11
CA ALA A 71 -15.85 10.91 6.06
C ALA A 71 -15.40 12.37 6.23
N ALA A 72 -15.40 12.89 7.47
CA ALA A 72 -14.97 14.24 7.78
C ALA A 72 -13.48 14.46 7.44
N ILE A 73 -12.62 13.53 7.84
CA ILE A 73 -11.18 13.59 7.53
C ILE A 73 -10.95 13.54 6.03
N ARG A 74 -11.64 12.64 5.31
CA ARG A 74 -11.50 12.54 3.84
C ARG A 74 -11.89 13.84 3.14
N GLY A 75 -13.02 14.43 3.49
CA GLY A 75 -13.46 15.71 2.90
C GLY A 75 -12.46 16.85 3.14
N LYS A 76 -11.82 16.89 4.32
CA LYS A 76 -10.80 17.91 4.65
C LYS A 76 -9.45 17.63 3.99
N MET A 77 -9.05 16.37 3.86
CA MET A 77 -7.81 15.95 3.19
C MET A 77 -7.80 16.34 1.70
N GLU A 78 -8.96 16.44 1.05
CA GLU A 78 -9.06 16.88 -0.35
C GLU A 78 -8.89 18.40 -0.54
N THR A 79 -9.19 19.20 0.48
CA THR A 79 -9.25 20.67 0.37
C THR A 79 -8.07 21.36 1.03
N TYR A 80 -7.76 21.04 2.30
CA TYR A 80 -6.68 21.68 3.04
C TYR A 80 -6.18 20.80 4.20
N GLN A 81 -4.88 20.52 4.22
CA GLN A 81 -4.23 19.79 5.31
C GLN A 81 -3.84 20.78 6.42
N SER A 82 -4.67 20.91 7.45
CA SER A 82 -4.37 21.68 8.66
C SER A 82 -3.92 20.77 9.80
N GLU A 83 -3.36 21.37 10.86
CA GLU A 83 -3.09 20.70 12.12
C GLU A 83 -4.35 20.00 12.68
N GLN A 84 -5.50 20.66 12.57
CA GLN A 84 -6.80 20.10 12.96
C GLN A 84 -7.17 18.82 12.20
N THR A 85 -6.86 18.72 10.90
CA THR A 85 -7.08 17.48 10.13
C THR A 85 -6.24 16.34 10.68
N PHE A 86 -5.03 16.62 11.18
CA PHE A 86 -4.17 15.60 11.81
C PHE A 86 -4.63 15.26 13.23
N GLU A 87 -5.17 16.21 14.00
CA GLU A 87 -5.83 15.91 15.28
C GLU A 87 -6.99 14.93 15.07
N GLU A 88 -7.83 15.14 14.06
CA GLU A 88 -8.93 14.24 13.73
C GLU A 88 -8.43 12.84 13.31
N VAL A 89 -7.29 12.76 12.62
CA VAL A 89 -6.61 11.48 12.34
C VAL A 89 -6.13 10.80 13.63
N LEU A 90 -5.63 11.57 14.60
CA LEU A 90 -5.24 11.02 15.90
C LEU A 90 -6.45 10.53 16.68
N ASP A 91 -7.56 11.26 16.66
CA ASP A 91 -8.84 10.83 17.25
C ASP A 91 -9.35 9.55 16.60
N TYR A 92 -9.21 9.44 15.27
CA TYR A 92 -9.56 8.24 14.52
C TYR A 92 -8.71 7.03 14.95
N ILE A 93 -7.39 7.21 15.08
CA ILE A 93 -6.48 6.16 15.58
C ILE A 93 -6.80 5.79 17.03
N ASP A 94 -7.14 6.77 17.88
CA ASP A 94 -7.53 6.52 19.27
C ASP A 94 -8.83 5.71 19.35
N MET A 95 -9.81 6.04 18.52
CA MET A 95 -11.09 5.32 18.49
C MET A 95 -10.92 3.88 18.00
N ILE A 96 -10.12 3.65 16.96
CA ILE A 96 -9.71 2.31 16.52
C ILE A 96 -9.01 1.56 17.65
N SER A 97 -8.13 2.23 18.37
CA SER A 97 -7.35 1.62 19.45
C SER A 97 -8.26 1.16 20.59
N LYS A 98 -9.27 1.96 20.98
CA LYS A 98 -10.28 1.58 21.99
C LYS A 98 -11.06 0.32 21.62
N MET A 99 -11.21 0.03 20.34
CA MET A 99 -11.85 -1.18 19.84
C MET A 99 -10.95 -2.42 19.91
N THR A 100 -9.70 -2.31 20.36
CA THR A 100 -8.80 -3.47 20.51
C THR A 100 -8.71 -3.95 21.95
N GLN A 101 -8.25 -5.18 22.16
CA GLN A 101 -8.03 -5.73 23.51
C GLN A 101 -7.03 -4.93 24.34
N LYS A 102 -6.10 -4.20 23.69
CA LYS A 102 -5.03 -3.45 24.34
C LYS A 102 -4.91 -2.03 23.76
N PRO A 103 -5.83 -1.11 24.10
CA PRO A 103 -5.91 0.19 23.45
C PRO A 103 -4.59 1.00 23.48
N GLN A 104 -3.92 1.07 24.62
CA GLN A 104 -2.67 1.85 24.73
C GLN A 104 -1.50 1.23 23.94
N GLU A 105 -1.39 -0.10 23.90
CA GLU A 105 -0.34 -0.76 23.11
C GLU A 105 -0.60 -0.59 21.62
N THR A 106 -1.86 -0.73 21.20
CA THR A 106 -2.29 -0.55 19.80
C THR A 106 -2.02 0.87 19.31
N ASN A 107 -2.46 1.87 20.08
CA ASN A 107 -2.25 3.28 19.74
C ASN A 107 -0.76 3.58 19.54
N LYS A 108 0.08 3.19 20.51
CA LYS A 108 1.54 3.36 20.44
C LYS A 108 2.14 2.67 19.23
N LYS A 109 1.72 1.44 18.91
CA LYS A 109 2.20 0.70 17.74
C LYS A 109 1.81 1.37 16.42
N MET A 110 0.57 1.87 16.31
CA MET A 110 0.11 2.59 15.12
C MET A 110 0.90 3.89 14.93
N LEU A 111 1.01 4.73 15.97
CA LEU A 111 1.79 5.97 15.92
C LEU A 111 3.27 5.71 15.62
N ALA A 112 3.87 4.71 16.26
CA ALA A 112 5.25 4.32 15.99
C ALA A 112 5.45 3.90 14.53
N SER A 113 4.52 3.13 13.95
CA SER A 113 4.60 2.73 12.54
C SER A 113 4.47 3.92 11.59
N ILE A 114 3.59 4.88 11.89
CA ILE A 114 3.45 6.12 11.10
C ILE A 114 4.75 6.94 11.15
N LEU A 115 5.31 7.14 12.35
CA LEU A 115 6.54 7.90 12.56
C LEU A 115 7.75 7.20 11.93
N GLU A 116 7.84 5.88 12.03
CA GLU A 116 8.90 5.09 11.39
C GLU A 116 8.86 5.23 9.86
N LYS A 117 7.66 5.23 9.27
CA LYS A 117 7.48 5.46 7.84
C LYS A 117 7.93 6.87 7.44
N LYS A 118 7.46 7.91 8.14
CA LYS A 118 7.85 9.32 7.87
C LYS A 118 9.34 9.58 8.06
N THR A 119 9.96 8.98 9.08
CA THR A 119 11.41 9.10 9.32
C THR A 119 12.23 8.39 8.25
N LYS A 120 11.78 7.22 7.77
CA LYS A 120 12.40 6.53 6.62
C LYS A 120 12.27 7.33 5.32
N GLU A 121 11.13 7.97 5.07
CA GLU A 121 10.90 8.83 3.91
C GLU A 121 11.79 10.08 3.94
N THR A 122 11.86 10.79 5.07
CA THR A 122 12.72 11.98 5.24
C THR A 122 14.22 11.65 5.22
N ALA A 123 14.63 10.50 5.76
CA ALA A 123 16.00 10.00 5.67
C ALA A 123 16.40 9.59 4.24
N ARG A 124 15.43 9.22 3.39
CA ARG A 124 15.67 8.95 1.95
C ARG A 124 15.86 10.25 1.17
N VAL A 125 15.11 11.30 1.49
CA VAL A 125 15.20 12.62 0.82
C VAL A 125 16.50 13.34 1.19
N SER A 126 16.85 13.38 2.48
CA SER A 126 18.11 14.00 2.95
C SER A 126 19.37 13.31 2.41
N LYS A 127 19.35 11.99 2.22
CA LYS A 127 20.46 11.25 1.56
C LYS A 127 20.58 11.50 0.06
N ARG A 128 19.52 11.97 -0.63
CA ARG A 128 19.59 12.38 -2.05
C ARG A 128 20.14 13.81 -2.21
N ALA A 129 19.95 14.69 -1.22
CA ALA A 129 20.36 16.10 -1.28
C ALA A 129 21.85 16.34 -1.00
N TYR A 130 22.53 15.41 -0.31
CA TYR A 130 23.97 15.45 -0.05
C TYR A 130 24.69 14.31 -0.79
N ALA A 131 24.62 14.31 -2.13
CA ALA A 131 25.58 13.58 -2.95
C ALA A 131 26.73 14.53 -3.29
N PRO A 132 27.96 14.34 -2.76
CA PRO A 132 29.07 15.21 -3.08
C PRO A 132 29.44 15.03 -4.56
N LEU A 133 29.41 16.13 -5.30
CA LEU A 133 30.14 16.29 -6.55
C LEU A 133 31.62 16.46 -6.21
N ASP A 134 32.36 15.37 -5.94
CA ASP A 134 33.78 15.37 -6.33
C ASP A 134 34.37 13.96 -6.45
N LYS A 135 35.28 13.86 -7.41
CA LYS A 135 36.05 12.69 -7.81
C LYS A 135 37.20 12.47 -6.81
N SER A 136 37.52 11.19 -6.61
CA SER A 136 38.76 10.67 -6.02
C SER A 136 38.68 10.18 -4.57
N ALA A 137 39.35 9.06 -4.37
CA ALA A 137 39.71 8.38 -3.13
C ALA A 137 38.60 7.58 -2.41
N ALA A 138 38.67 6.27 -2.63
CA ALA A 138 38.09 5.24 -1.79
C ALA A 138 38.56 5.35 -0.33
N VAL A 139 37.63 5.27 0.63
CA VAL A 139 37.73 4.37 1.80
C VAL A 139 36.31 3.98 2.19
N GLU A 140 36.11 2.67 2.30
CA GLU A 140 34.88 1.98 2.60
C GLU A 140 34.37 2.27 4.02
N THR A 141 33.07 2.54 4.14
CA THR A 141 32.29 1.96 5.26
C THR A 141 31.02 1.37 4.70
N ASN A 142 31.10 0.06 4.45
CA ASN A 142 29.99 -0.82 4.14
C ASN A 142 28.91 -0.76 5.23
N LYS A 143 27.73 -0.30 4.84
CA LYS A 143 26.48 -0.92 5.31
C LYS A 143 25.59 -1.13 4.10
N GLU A 144 25.90 -2.23 3.44
CA GLU A 144 25.18 -2.88 2.35
C GLU A 144 23.67 -2.75 2.53
N ARG A 145 23.05 -1.83 1.78
CA ARG A 145 21.71 -2.08 1.27
C ARG A 145 21.93 -2.54 -0.15
N ASN A 146 21.81 -3.85 -0.35
CA ASN A 146 21.67 -4.49 -1.65
C ASN A 146 20.55 -3.77 -2.42
N GLN A 147 20.86 -2.68 -3.12
CA GLN A 147 19.90 -2.01 -3.99
C GLN A 147 19.74 -2.91 -5.21
N GLN A 148 18.77 -3.80 -5.14
CA GLN A 148 18.41 -4.63 -6.27
C GLN A 148 17.71 -3.75 -7.31
N PHE A 149 18.30 -3.70 -8.49
CA PHE A 149 17.73 -3.04 -9.65
C PHE A 149 17.03 -4.08 -10.51
N TYR A 150 15.92 -3.67 -11.11
CA TYR A 150 15.26 -4.40 -12.17
C TYR A 150 15.72 -3.91 -13.54
N THR A 151 15.78 -4.86 -14.46
CA THR A 151 15.87 -4.60 -15.90
C THR A 151 14.50 -4.17 -16.45
N THR A 152 14.49 -3.62 -17.66
CA THR A 152 13.24 -3.27 -18.35
C THR A 152 12.32 -4.47 -18.53
N SER A 153 12.88 -5.66 -18.74
CA SER A 153 12.11 -6.88 -18.99
C SER A 153 11.53 -7.49 -17.71
N GLU A 154 12.18 -7.30 -16.57
CA GLU A 154 11.61 -7.66 -15.27
C GLU A 154 10.50 -6.67 -14.88
N ALA A 155 10.71 -5.38 -15.08
CA ALA A 155 9.70 -4.36 -14.84
C ALA A 155 8.47 -4.50 -15.77
N ALA A 156 8.69 -4.91 -17.02
CA ALA A 156 7.64 -5.18 -18.00
C ALA A 156 6.72 -6.31 -17.52
N ARG A 157 7.31 -7.45 -17.13
CA ARG A 157 6.56 -8.58 -16.56
C ARG A 157 5.78 -8.16 -15.32
N LYS A 158 6.43 -7.44 -14.42
CA LYS A 158 5.86 -7.01 -13.15
C LYS A 158 4.64 -6.08 -13.31
N LEU A 159 4.66 -5.22 -14.32
CA LEU A 159 3.58 -4.27 -14.61
C LEU A 159 2.59 -4.78 -15.67
N GLY A 160 2.81 -5.96 -16.24
CA GLY A 160 2.02 -6.46 -17.37
C GLY A 160 2.11 -5.57 -18.62
N LEU A 161 3.25 -4.91 -18.84
CA LEU A 161 3.49 -4.00 -19.96
C LEU A 161 4.57 -4.54 -20.89
N SER A 162 4.70 -3.98 -22.10
CA SER A 162 5.80 -4.32 -23.00
C SER A 162 7.11 -3.64 -22.60
N ASP A 163 8.24 -4.29 -22.89
CA ASP A 163 9.59 -3.74 -22.69
C ASP A 163 9.78 -2.35 -23.31
N GLN A 164 9.16 -2.11 -24.48
CA GLN A 164 9.21 -0.79 -25.14
C GLN A 164 8.48 0.28 -24.34
N THR A 165 7.31 -0.04 -23.78
CA THR A 165 6.56 0.89 -22.92
C THR A 165 7.38 1.24 -21.68
N ILE A 166 8.02 0.24 -21.06
CA ILE A 166 8.89 0.48 -19.90
C ILE A 166 10.09 1.38 -20.25
N ARG A 167 10.74 1.16 -21.39
CA ARG A 167 11.85 2.03 -21.85
C ARG A 167 11.39 3.47 -22.03
N ARG A 168 10.25 3.69 -22.69
CA ARG A 168 9.65 5.02 -22.87
C ARG A 168 9.29 5.66 -21.53
N MET A 169 8.80 4.88 -20.57
CA MET A 169 8.53 5.36 -19.21
C MET A 169 9.81 5.75 -18.46
N CYS A 170 10.91 5.00 -18.63
CA CYS A 170 12.22 5.37 -18.08
C CYS A 170 12.73 6.69 -18.68
N GLU A 171 12.63 6.85 -20.00
CA GLU A 171 13.02 8.08 -20.71
C GLU A 171 12.20 9.30 -20.26
N ASN A 172 10.91 9.10 -19.99
CA ASN A 172 10.01 10.13 -19.49
C ASN A 172 10.11 10.35 -17.96
N GLY A 173 11.07 9.71 -17.28
CA GLY A 173 11.29 9.88 -15.84
C GLY A 173 10.15 9.37 -14.95
N LYS A 174 9.32 8.45 -15.44
CA LYS A 174 8.22 7.85 -14.65
C LYS A 174 8.72 6.93 -13.54
N PHE A 175 9.93 6.42 -13.66
CA PHE A 175 10.60 5.63 -12.62
C PHE A 175 11.67 6.47 -11.95
N GLU A 176 11.45 6.80 -10.67
CA GLU A 176 12.38 7.62 -9.91
C GLU A 176 13.70 6.87 -9.68
N GLY A 177 14.81 7.54 -9.98
CA GLY A 177 16.15 6.96 -9.83
C GLY A 177 16.48 5.88 -10.85
N ALA A 178 15.67 5.71 -11.91
CA ALA A 178 16.05 4.88 -13.04
C ALA A 178 17.20 5.53 -13.82
N TYR A 179 18.22 4.73 -14.16
CA TYR A 179 19.37 5.22 -14.91
C TYR A 179 19.82 4.22 -15.96
N ARG A 180 20.54 4.70 -16.99
CA ARG A 180 21.20 3.84 -17.97
C ARG A 180 22.60 3.51 -17.46
N SER A 181 22.86 2.21 -17.29
CA SER A 181 24.21 1.71 -17.04
C SER A 181 25.13 1.98 -18.23
N GLY A 182 26.46 1.90 -18.04
CA GLY A 182 27.45 2.14 -19.10
C GLY A 182 27.28 1.27 -20.36
N GLY A 183 26.56 0.14 -20.26
CA GLY A 183 26.17 -0.70 -21.40
C GLY A 183 24.84 -0.34 -22.07
N GLY A 184 24.25 0.82 -21.77
CA GLY A 184 23.01 1.31 -22.38
C GLY A 184 21.72 0.69 -21.85
N HIS A 185 21.81 -0.29 -20.95
CA HIS A 185 20.66 -0.92 -20.29
C HIS A 185 20.14 -0.08 -19.13
N TRP A 186 18.81 0.03 -19.05
CA TRP A 186 18.12 0.65 -17.92
C TRP A 186 18.22 -0.20 -16.66
N ARG A 187 18.39 0.50 -15.53
CA ARG A 187 18.36 -0.04 -14.17
C ARG A 187 17.28 0.73 -13.41
N ILE A 188 16.24 0.01 -13.00
CA ILE A 188 15.07 0.58 -12.34
C ILE A 188 15.10 0.14 -10.88
N PRO A 189 15.15 1.07 -9.91
CA PRO A 189 15.15 0.70 -8.49
C PRO A 189 13.90 -0.08 -8.10
N GLU A 190 14.04 -1.12 -7.28
CA GLU A 190 12.91 -1.91 -6.73
C GLU A 190 11.90 -1.05 -5.96
N ASP A 191 12.34 0.06 -5.35
CA ASP A 191 11.47 1.02 -4.63
C ASP A 191 10.32 1.60 -5.50
N ASN A 192 10.41 1.51 -6.83
CA ASN A 192 9.33 1.94 -7.74
C ASN A 192 8.18 0.93 -7.83
N PHE A 193 8.32 -0.25 -7.21
CA PHE A 193 7.35 -1.32 -7.31
C PHE A 193 6.84 -1.71 -5.93
N ILE A 194 5.54 -2.03 -5.86
CA ILE A 194 4.86 -2.34 -4.59
C ILE A 194 5.14 -3.79 -4.16
N THR A 195 5.28 -4.72 -5.11
CA THR A 195 5.54 -6.13 -4.84
C THR A 195 7.05 -6.41 -4.73
N SER A 196 7.44 -7.44 -4.00
CA SER A 196 8.83 -7.91 -3.86
C SER A 196 9.15 -9.02 -4.85
N LYS A 197 10.45 -9.28 -5.14
CA LYS A 197 10.87 -10.41 -6.01
C LYS A 197 10.30 -11.77 -5.62
N GLN A 198 10.07 -12.01 -4.33
CA GLN A 198 9.49 -13.28 -3.86
C GLN A 198 8.00 -13.39 -4.21
N GLN A 199 7.27 -12.28 -4.10
CA GLN A 199 5.86 -12.22 -4.51
C GLN A 199 5.72 -12.37 -6.03
N ASP A 200 6.63 -11.79 -6.81
CA ASP A 200 6.64 -11.93 -8.26
C ASP A 200 6.82 -13.40 -8.68
N LYS A 201 7.70 -14.16 -8.01
CA LYS A 201 7.87 -15.60 -8.27
C LYS A 201 6.63 -16.44 -7.96
N ILE A 202 5.95 -16.16 -6.84
CA ILE A 202 4.72 -16.87 -6.47
C ILE A 202 3.64 -16.61 -7.53
N VAL A 203 3.57 -15.40 -8.06
CA VAL A 203 2.64 -15.02 -9.13
C VAL A 203 2.98 -15.76 -10.42
N ASP A 204 4.26 -15.81 -10.82
CA ASP A 204 4.70 -16.56 -12.00
C ASP A 204 4.34 -18.05 -11.90
N GLU A 205 4.64 -18.69 -10.76
CA GLU A 205 4.30 -20.11 -10.52
C GLU A 205 2.78 -20.35 -10.55
N LEU A 206 1.99 -19.42 -10.04
CA LEU A 206 0.53 -19.50 -10.08
C LEU A 206 0.00 -19.38 -11.52
N PHE A 207 0.52 -18.43 -12.31
CA PHE A 207 0.14 -18.28 -13.71
C PHE A 207 0.51 -19.52 -14.53
N GLU A 208 1.69 -20.11 -14.32
CA GLU A 208 2.07 -21.36 -14.98
C GLU A 208 1.14 -22.53 -14.63
N GLN A 209 0.63 -22.60 -13.39
CA GLN A 209 -0.37 -23.59 -13.00
C GLN A 209 -1.71 -23.38 -13.70
N ILE A 210 -2.15 -22.13 -13.83
CA ILE A 210 -3.39 -21.78 -14.52
C ILE A 210 -3.28 -22.09 -16.01
N ASP A 211 -2.19 -21.71 -16.66
CA ASP A 211 -1.94 -21.98 -18.07
C ASP A 211 -1.86 -23.49 -18.36
N ARG A 212 -1.25 -24.25 -17.45
CA ARG A 212 -1.23 -25.72 -17.55
C ARG A 212 -2.63 -26.30 -17.44
N LYS A 213 -3.43 -25.86 -16.46
CA LYS A 213 -4.83 -26.30 -16.32
C LYS A 213 -5.69 -25.91 -17.53
N ASN A 214 -5.49 -24.72 -18.09
CA ASN A 214 -6.21 -24.27 -19.29
C ASN A 214 -5.83 -25.10 -20.53
N LYS A 215 -4.56 -25.49 -20.66
CA LYS A 215 -4.13 -26.42 -21.73
C LYS A 215 -4.67 -27.84 -21.55
N GLU A 216 -4.76 -28.32 -20.31
CA GLU A 216 -5.33 -29.64 -19.98
C GLU A 216 -6.85 -29.68 -20.15
N ALA A 217 -7.54 -28.56 -19.90
CA ALA A 217 -8.99 -28.44 -20.06
C ALA A 217 -9.46 -28.37 -21.52
N GLY A 218 -8.54 -28.23 -22.48
CA GLY A 218 -8.84 -28.10 -23.91
C GLY A 218 -9.35 -26.71 -24.29
N ASP A 219 -9.25 -26.39 -25.59
CA ASP A 219 -9.80 -25.14 -26.12
C ASP A 219 -11.33 -25.20 -26.02
N VAL A 220 -11.95 -24.17 -25.45
CA VAL A 220 -13.41 -24.09 -25.42
C VAL A 220 -13.82 -23.66 -26.83
N ASP A 221 -14.25 -24.62 -27.65
CA ASP A 221 -14.63 -24.37 -29.03
C ASP A 221 -15.78 -23.34 -29.04
N LYS A 222 -15.49 -22.12 -29.49
CA LYS A 222 -16.43 -20.98 -29.42
C LYS A 222 -17.55 -21.04 -30.47
N PHE A 223 -17.81 -22.21 -31.04
CA PHE A 223 -18.76 -22.41 -32.13
C PHE A 223 -19.84 -23.46 -31.87
N ASP A 224 -20.09 -23.85 -30.61
CA ASP A 224 -21.31 -24.58 -30.24
C ASP A 224 -22.34 -23.64 -29.57
N LEU A 225 -22.97 -22.78 -30.39
CA LEU A 225 -24.14 -21.98 -30.05
C LEU A 225 -25.24 -22.16 -31.10
#